data_AF-A0A6S6Y2V5-F1
#
_entry.id   AF-A0A6S6Y2V5-F1
#
_cell.length_a   1.000
_cell.length_b   1.000
_cell.length_c   1.000
_cell.angle_alpha   90.00
_cell.angle_beta   90.00
_cell.angle_gamma   90.00
#
_symmetry.space_group_name_H-M   'P 1'
#
loop_
_entity.id
_entity.type
_entity.pdbx_description
1 polymer ?
#
loop_
_entity_poly.entity_id
_entity_poly.type
_entity_poly.pdbx_seq_one_letter_code
_entity_poly.pdbx_strand_id
1 'polypeptide(L)'
;MWLTEKMRDLTKQSPAGKVADVIGDESFQTDSEYRNVAQVGPWGILWKAPVSAQTILVDTNLGKTAIGAVQSKKALEPGELLLFSQGGAEIYLKNNGEIVLNGQVFAAKKE
;
A
#
# COMPACT_ATOMS: atom_id res chain seq x y z
N MET A 1 -35.84 -10.44 -22.03
CA MET A 1 -36.34 -9.13 -21.55
C MET A 1 -35.17 -8.18 -21.45
N TRP A 2 -35.17 -7.12 -22.24
CA TRP A 2 -34.05 -6.17 -22.36
C TRP A 2 -33.70 -5.42 -21.06
N LEU A 3 -34.69 -5.20 -20.17
CA LEU A 3 -34.45 -4.57 -18.86
C LEU A 3 -33.65 -5.47 -17.91
N THR A 4 -33.85 -6.78 -17.95
CA THR A 4 -33.18 -7.71 -17.02
C THR A 4 -31.71 -7.88 -17.35
N GLU A 5 -31.34 -7.81 -18.64
CA GLU A 5 -29.94 -7.78 -19.09
C GLU A 5 -29.25 -6.49 -18.68
N LYS A 6 -29.90 -5.32 -18.84
CA LYS A 6 -29.34 -4.04 -18.38
C LYS A 6 -29.09 -3.97 -16.88
N MET A 7 -29.96 -4.57 -16.06
CA MET A 7 -29.73 -4.64 -14.60
C MET A 7 -28.53 -5.54 -14.25
N ARG A 8 -28.27 -6.57 -15.05
CA ARG A 8 -27.15 -7.49 -14.88
C ARG A 8 -25.81 -6.85 -15.29
N ASP A 9 -25.82 -6.01 -16.32
CA ASP A 9 -24.67 -5.19 -16.73
C ASP A 9 -24.37 -4.02 -15.78
N LEU A 10 -25.37 -3.55 -15.03
CA LEU A 10 -25.20 -2.54 -13.97
C LEU A 10 -24.55 -3.12 -12.71
N THR A 11 -24.65 -4.42 -12.47
CA THR A 11 -23.78 -5.15 -11.54
C THR A 11 -22.42 -5.42 -12.20
N LYS A 12 -21.72 -4.37 -12.66
CA LYS A 12 -20.25 -4.45 -12.71
C LYS A 12 -19.80 -4.72 -11.29
N GLN A 13 -19.38 -5.96 -11.01
CA GLN A 13 -18.83 -6.34 -9.71
C GLN A 13 -17.79 -5.28 -9.34
N SER A 14 -18.06 -4.54 -8.26
CA SER A 14 -17.08 -3.58 -7.76
C SER A 14 -15.79 -4.34 -7.48
N PRO A 15 -14.62 -3.77 -7.80
CA PRO A 15 -13.37 -4.44 -7.53
C PRO A 15 -13.28 -4.76 -6.03
N ALA A 16 -12.67 -5.90 -5.70
CA ALA A 16 -12.55 -6.37 -4.31
C ALA A 16 -11.76 -5.39 -3.41
N GLY A 17 -11.02 -4.46 -4.00
CA GLY A 17 -10.41 -3.33 -3.32
C GLY A 17 -10.56 -2.03 -4.12
N LYS A 18 -10.54 -0.90 -3.41
CA LYS A 18 -10.57 0.44 -3.98
C LYS A 18 -9.31 1.19 -3.59
N VAL A 19 -8.71 1.91 -4.53
CA VAL A 19 -7.63 2.86 -4.21
C VAL A 19 -8.25 4.03 -3.43
N ALA A 20 -7.62 4.39 -2.32
CA ALA A 20 -8.04 5.49 -1.46
C ALA A 20 -6.88 6.45 -1.17
N ASP A 21 -7.17 7.74 -1.20
CA ASP A 21 -6.24 8.78 -0.78
C ASP A 21 -6.25 8.88 0.76
N VAL A 22 -5.07 9.01 1.36
CA VAL A 22 -4.92 9.23 2.80
C VAL A 22 -5.11 10.72 3.08
N ILE A 23 -6.18 11.07 3.78
CA ILE A 23 -6.57 12.46 4.05
C ILE A 23 -6.31 12.91 5.50
N GLY A 24 -6.02 11.97 6.40
CA GLY A 24 -5.79 12.26 7.80
C GLY A 24 -5.35 11.03 8.58
N ASP A 25 -5.37 11.13 9.90
CA ASP A 25 -5.08 9.96 10.74
C ASP A 25 -6.23 8.95 10.65
N GLU A 26 -5.89 7.70 10.30
CA GLU A 26 -6.84 6.60 10.08
C GLU A 26 -8.05 6.97 9.18
N SER A 27 -7.87 7.97 8.31
CA SER A 27 -8.92 8.58 7.50
C SER A 27 -8.56 8.53 6.01
N PHE A 28 -9.46 7.98 5.22
CA PHE A 28 -9.22 7.61 3.83
C PHE A 28 -10.40 8.03 2.96
N GLN A 29 -10.11 8.51 1.75
CA GLN A 29 -11.10 8.98 0.79
C GLN A 29 -11.13 8.11 -0.46
N THR A 30 -12.31 7.59 -0.80
CA THR A 30 -12.63 7.04 -2.13
C THR A 30 -13.78 7.85 -2.74
N ASP A 31 -14.81 7.18 -3.29
CA ASP A 31 -16.16 7.68 -3.48
C ASP A 31 -16.90 8.07 -2.16
N SER A 32 -16.37 7.66 -1.00
CA SER A 32 -16.87 8.08 0.31
C SER A 32 -15.71 8.26 1.27
N GLU A 33 -15.93 9.03 2.34
CA GLU A 33 -14.97 9.18 3.43
C GLU A 33 -15.10 8.00 4.40
N TYR A 34 -13.97 7.42 4.79
CA TYR A 34 -13.88 6.38 5.82
C TYR A 34 -12.97 6.87 6.95
N ARG A 35 -13.38 6.63 8.21
CA ARG A 35 -12.65 7.01 9.42
C ARG A 35 -12.43 5.80 10.32
N ASN A 36 -11.42 5.89 11.19
CA ASN A 36 -11.01 4.81 12.10
C ASN A 36 -10.72 3.49 11.33
N VAL A 37 -10.11 3.62 10.15
CA VAL A 37 -9.77 2.48 9.30
C VAL A 37 -8.47 1.86 9.76
N ALA A 38 -8.51 0.58 10.12
CA ALA A 38 -7.32 -0.17 10.50
C ALA A 38 -6.33 -0.30 9.32
N GLN A 39 -5.05 -0.13 9.61
CA GLN A 39 -3.96 -0.41 8.66
C GLN A 39 -3.33 -1.75 9.01
N VAL A 40 -3.22 -2.63 8.02
CA VAL A 40 -2.64 -3.98 8.20
C VAL A 40 -1.43 -4.17 7.29
N GLY A 41 -0.48 -4.97 7.74
CA GLY A 41 0.75 -5.29 7.03
C GLY A 41 1.25 -6.69 7.36
N PRO A 42 2.30 -7.14 6.67
CA PRO A 42 2.95 -8.42 6.98
C PRO A 42 3.43 -8.49 8.43
N TRP A 43 3.48 -9.70 9.00
CA TRP A 43 4.01 -9.91 10.35
C TRP A 43 5.46 -9.42 10.43
N GLY A 44 5.75 -8.56 11.41
CA GLY A 44 7.05 -7.91 11.60
C GLY A 44 7.21 -6.55 10.90
N ILE A 45 6.23 -6.10 10.11
CA ILE A 45 6.26 -4.78 9.45
C ILE A 45 5.06 -3.95 9.91
N LEU A 46 5.32 -2.96 10.76
CA LEU A 46 4.34 -1.94 11.12
C LEU A 46 4.58 -0.69 10.27
N TRP A 47 3.51 -0.13 9.73
CA TRP A 47 3.57 1.04 8.86
C TRP A 47 2.37 1.93 9.10
N LYS A 48 2.54 3.22 8.78
CA LYS A 48 1.46 4.21 8.78
C LYS A 48 1.58 5.03 7.52
N ALA A 49 0.55 5.03 6.69
CA ALA A 49 0.54 5.81 5.47
C ALA A 49 0.61 7.30 5.81
N PRO A 50 1.54 8.08 5.21
CA PRO A 50 1.53 9.53 5.36
C PRO A 50 0.33 10.13 4.61
N VAL A 51 -0.13 11.29 5.05
CA VAL A 51 -1.06 12.12 4.27
C VAL A 51 -0.46 12.35 2.88
N SER A 52 -1.29 12.26 1.85
CA SER A 52 -0.93 12.25 0.42
C SER A 52 -0.42 10.93 -0.16
N ALA A 53 -0.28 9.87 0.63
CA ALA A 53 -0.12 8.53 0.07
C ALA A 53 -1.46 7.99 -0.44
N GLN A 54 -1.39 7.01 -1.33
CA GLN A 54 -2.54 6.20 -1.74
C GLN A 54 -2.42 4.82 -1.15
N THR A 55 -3.53 4.23 -0.74
CA THR A 55 -3.60 2.86 -0.18
C THR A 55 -4.71 2.08 -0.89
N ILE A 56 -4.78 0.78 -0.64
CA ILE A 56 -5.89 -0.05 -1.10
C ILE A 56 -6.80 -0.35 0.09
N LEU A 57 -8.07 0.06 0.01
CA LEU A 57 -9.10 -0.34 0.95
C LEU A 57 -9.79 -1.62 0.48
N VAL A 58 -9.89 -2.59 1.37
CA VAL A 58 -10.65 -3.84 1.15
C VAL A 58 -11.60 -4.09 2.31
N ASP A 59 -12.65 -4.88 2.05
CA ASP A 59 -13.53 -5.39 3.11
C ASP A 59 -12.91 -6.64 3.74
N THR A 60 -12.77 -6.63 5.06
CA THR A 60 -12.33 -7.79 5.85
C THR A 60 -13.31 -8.08 6.99
N ASN A 61 -13.05 -9.13 7.76
CA ASN A 61 -13.78 -9.40 9.00
C ASN A 61 -13.52 -8.35 10.11
N LEU A 62 -12.52 -7.47 9.96
CA LEU A 62 -12.29 -6.30 10.81
C LEU A 62 -13.07 -5.06 10.31
N GLY A 63 -13.81 -5.19 9.22
CA GLY A 63 -14.44 -4.07 8.51
C GLY A 63 -13.56 -3.54 7.37
N LYS A 64 -13.78 -2.29 6.97
CA LYS A 64 -12.95 -1.61 5.97
C LYS A 64 -11.53 -1.48 6.50
N THR A 65 -10.56 -1.97 5.73
CA THR A 65 -9.16 -2.08 6.14
C THR A 65 -8.25 -1.57 5.03
N ALA A 66 -7.23 -0.79 5.38
CA ALA A 66 -6.19 -0.34 4.46
C ALA A 66 -5.04 -1.36 4.41
N ILE A 67 -4.70 -1.80 3.19
CA ILE A 67 -3.63 -2.77 2.93
C ILE A 67 -2.62 -2.16 1.97
N GLY A 68 -1.42 -1.90 2.50
CA GLY A 68 -0.30 -1.34 1.76
C GLY A 68 -0.53 0.06 1.20
N ALA A 69 0.55 0.68 0.76
CA ALA A 69 0.52 1.89 -0.04
C ALA A 69 0.74 1.56 -1.52
N VAL A 70 0.04 2.26 -2.40
CA VAL A 70 0.32 2.26 -3.84
C VAL A 70 1.73 2.83 -4.02
N GLN A 71 2.60 2.07 -4.67
CA GLN A 71 3.97 2.49 -4.89
C GLN A 71 3.99 3.69 -5.85
N SER A 72 4.46 4.83 -5.34
CA SER A 72 4.90 5.94 -6.19
C SER A 72 6.18 5.50 -6.91
N LYS A 73 6.28 5.73 -8.24
CA LYS A 73 7.45 5.36 -9.08
C LYS A 73 8.79 5.64 -8.37
N LYS A 74 9.33 4.62 -7.71
CA LYS A 74 10.74 4.48 -7.36
C LYS A 74 11.27 3.35 -8.23
N ALA A 75 12.42 3.56 -8.85
CA ALA A 75 13.06 2.57 -9.72
C ALA A 75 13.69 1.47 -8.85
N LEU A 76 12.86 0.55 -8.35
CA LEU A 76 13.32 -0.71 -7.79
C LEU A 76 13.45 -1.73 -8.92
N GLU A 77 14.55 -2.46 -8.95
CA GLU A 77 14.65 -3.64 -9.81
C GLU A 77 13.87 -4.82 -9.20
N PRO A 78 13.38 -5.76 -10.02
CA PRO A 78 12.72 -6.97 -9.52
C PRO A 78 13.60 -7.72 -8.51
N GLY A 79 13.06 -8.00 -7.31
CA GLY A 79 13.75 -8.68 -6.23
C GLY A 79 14.32 -7.75 -5.15
N GLU A 80 14.41 -6.45 -5.42
CA GLU A 80 14.88 -5.48 -4.43
C GLU A 80 13.77 -5.08 -3.45
N LEU A 81 14.17 -4.58 -2.26
CA LEU A 81 13.25 -4.12 -1.23
C LEU A 81 13.71 -2.79 -0.65
N LEU A 82 12.81 -1.81 -0.61
CA LEU A 82 13.07 -0.51 0.01
C LEU A 82 12.03 -0.21 1.09
N LEU A 83 12.48 -0.12 2.34
CA LEU A 83 11.72 0.46 3.44
C LEU A 83 12.13 1.92 3.59
N PHE A 84 11.17 2.82 3.69
CA PHE A 84 11.45 4.25 3.85
C PHE A 84 10.40 4.95 4.69
N SER A 85 10.79 6.05 5.31
CA SER A 85 9.91 6.91 6.10
C SER A 85 9.82 8.30 5.48
N GLN A 86 8.78 9.07 5.81
CA GLN A 86 8.65 10.47 5.39
C GLN A 86 9.78 11.36 5.96
N GLY A 87 10.40 10.93 7.07
CA GLY A 87 11.54 11.61 7.68
C GLY A 87 12.89 11.37 6.98
N GLY A 88 12.91 10.60 5.89
CA GLY A 88 14.13 10.35 5.10
C GLY A 88 14.96 9.15 5.55
N ALA A 89 14.57 8.45 6.63
CA ALA A 89 15.21 7.19 6.97
C ALA A 89 14.82 6.09 5.97
N GLU A 90 15.79 5.28 5.54
CA GLU A 90 15.61 4.21 4.57
C GLU A 90 16.53 3.00 4.79
N ILE A 91 16.03 1.84 4.35
CA ILE A 91 16.76 0.56 4.28
C ILE A 91 16.50 -0.02 2.89
N TYR A 92 17.54 -0.11 2.07
CA TYR A 92 17.48 -0.64 0.71
C TYR A 92 18.25 -1.96 0.61
N LEU A 93 17.55 -3.06 0.31
CA LEU A 93 18.12 -4.36 0.00
C LEU A 93 18.25 -4.49 -1.51
N LYS A 94 19.49 -4.56 -2.00
CA LYS A 94 19.79 -4.59 -3.43
C LYS A 94 20.06 -6.01 -3.91
N ASN A 95 19.86 -6.24 -5.20
CA ASN A 95 20.05 -7.57 -5.82
C ASN A 95 21.50 -8.07 -5.78
N ASN A 96 22.48 -7.17 -5.66
CA ASN A 96 23.89 -7.52 -5.51
C ASN A 96 24.28 -7.93 -4.08
N GLY A 97 23.30 -8.00 -3.16
CA GLY A 97 23.50 -8.35 -1.76
C GLY A 97 23.97 -7.20 -0.87
N GLU A 98 24.19 -6.00 -1.43
CA GLU A 98 24.47 -4.81 -0.63
C GLU A 98 23.21 -4.34 0.11
N ILE A 99 23.42 -3.79 1.29
CA ILE A 99 22.38 -3.11 2.06
C ILE A 99 22.75 -1.64 2.14
N VAL A 100 21.86 -0.74 1.70
CA VAL A 100 22.02 0.71 1.89
C VAL A 100 21.14 1.16 3.04
N LEU A 101 21.74 1.67 4.11
CA LEU A 101 21.04 2.19 5.28
C LEU A 101 21.32 3.68 5.41
N ASN A 102 20.30 4.51 5.18
CA ASN A 102 20.43 5.98 5.15
C ASN A 102 21.63 6.47 4.28
N GLY A 103 21.80 5.87 3.09
CA GLY A 103 22.92 6.16 2.19
C GLY A 103 24.26 5.47 2.51
N GLN A 104 24.40 4.81 3.67
CA GLN A 104 25.60 4.03 4.00
C GLN A 104 25.52 2.63 3.40
N VAL A 105 26.56 2.21 2.69
CA VAL A 105 26.59 0.90 2.02
C VAL A 105 27.28 -0.14 2.91
N PHE A 106 26.58 -1.23 3.18
CA PHE A 106 27.09 -2.43 3.83
C PHE A 106 27.28 -3.51 2.78
N ALA A 107 28.49 -4.09 2.76
CA ALA A 107 28.84 -5.11 1.79
C ALA A 107 28.01 -6.38 1.98
N ALA A 108 27.81 -7.10 0.87
CA ALA A 108 27.23 -8.43 0.90
C ALA A 108 28.03 -9.37 1.82
N LYS A 109 27.34 -10.35 2.41
CA LYS A 109 27.97 -11.38 3.23
C LYS A 109 29.05 -12.09 2.40
N LYS A 110 30.26 -12.23 2.97
CA LYS A 110 31.28 -13.12 2.42
C LYS A 110 30.95 -14.55 2.82
N GLU A 111 30.93 -15.46 1.85
CA GLU A 111 30.87 -16.90 2.10
C GLU A 111 32.11 -17.40 2.84
#